data_AF-A0A5N9DS70-F1
#
_entry.id   AF-A0A5N9DS70-F1
#
_cell.length_a   1.000
_cell.length_b   1.000
_cell.length_c   1.000
_cell.angle_alpha   90.00
_cell.angle_beta   90.00
_cell.angle_gamma   90.00
#
_symmetry.space_group_name_H-M   'P 1'
#
loop_
_entity.id
_entity.type
_entity.pdbx_description
1 polymer ?
#
loop_
_entity_poly.entity_id
_entity_poly.type
_entity_poly.pdbx_seq_one_letter_code
_entity_poly.pdbx_strand_id
1 'polypeptide(L)'
;MSFLIDCPNCGVRDAYEFRSGGEVTSRPEKSDDRGLWAKYYYFKNNVAGKQDEWWYHATGCRNWLIATRDTLTNKVSNTRLVED
;
A
#
# COMPACT_ATOMS: atom_id res chain seq x y z
N MET A 1 -18.02 8.27 -3.74
CA MET A 1 -17.99 7.75 -2.36
C MET A 1 -16.58 7.28 -2.05
N SER A 2 -16.08 7.57 -0.85
CA SER A 2 -14.81 7.03 -0.37
C SER A 2 -14.94 5.53 -0.05
N PHE A 3 -13.84 4.89 0.33
CA PHE A 3 -13.81 3.54 0.91
C PHE A 3 -13.16 3.55 2.29
N LEU A 4 -13.27 2.42 3.01
CA LEU A 4 -12.79 2.30 4.39
C LEU A 4 -11.50 1.50 4.46
N ILE A 5 -10.60 1.92 5.35
CA ILE A 5 -9.35 1.24 5.69
C ILE A 5 -9.37 0.99 7.20
N ASP A 6 -9.18 -0.26 7.61
CA ASP A 6 -9.10 -0.63 9.03
C ASP A 6 -7.67 -0.45 9.53
N CYS A 7 -7.32 0.71 10.09
CA CYS A 7 -5.98 0.94 10.61
C CYS A 7 -5.76 0.11 11.88
N PRO A 8 -4.72 -0.74 11.97
CA PRO A 8 -4.46 -1.56 13.16
C PRO A 8 -4.34 -0.78 14.47
N ASN A 9 -3.96 0.50 14.40
CA ASN A 9 -3.81 1.38 15.56
C ASN A 9 -5.05 2.26 15.85
N CYS A 10 -5.93 2.48 14.87
CA CYS A 10 -6.99 3.50 14.95
C CYS A 10 -8.39 2.99 14.58
N GLY A 11 -8.50 1.71 14.22
CA GLY A 11 -9.70 1.08 13.70
C GLY A 11 -10.08 1.56 12.30
N VAL A 12 -11.34 1.30 11.94
CA VAL A 12 -11.93 1.64 10.65
C VAL A 12 -12.00 3.16 10.46
N ARG A 13 -11.36 3.66 9.40
CA ARG A 13 -11.29 5.07 9.02
C ARG A 13 -11.56 5.26 7.53
N ASP A 14 -11.93 6.48 7.16
CA ASP A 14 -12.11 6.87 5.75
C ASP A 14 -10.75 6.95 5.04
N ALA A 15 -10.66 6.44 3.81
CA ALA A 15 -9.45 6.48 2.99
C ALA A 15 -8.88 7.90 2.80
N TYR A 16 -9.68 8.97 2.92
CA TYR A 16 -9.22 10.36 2.87
C TYR A 16 -8.32 10.77 4.04
N GLU A 17 -8.33 10.03 5.16
CA GLU A 17 -7.38 10.22 6.25
C GLU A 17 -5.96 9.74 5.88
N PHE A 18 -5.82 9.00 4.76
CA PHE A 18 -4.59 8.32 4.36
C PHE A 18 -3.98 8.91 3.09
N ARG A 19 -2.68 8.68 2.92
CA ARG A 19 -1.95 8.89 1.66
C ARG A 19 -1.61 7.53 1.06
N SER A 20 -1.92 7.34 -0.22
CA SER A 20 -1.52 6.14 -0.96
C SER A 20 -0.02 6.18 -1.25
N GLY A 21 0.68 5.08 -0.98
CA GLY A 21 2.08 4.84 -1.34
C GLY A 21 2.25 3.91 -2.55
N GLY A 22 1.14 3.45 -3.16
CA GLY A 22 1.15 2.56 -4.32
C GLY A 22 1.41 1.09 -3.99
N GLU A 23 1.68 0.30 -5.02
CA GLU A 23 1.90 -1.15 -4.94
C GLU A 23 3.08 -1.51 -4.03
N VAL A 24 2.90 -2.53 -3.19
CA VAL A 24 4.00 -3.13 -2.42
C VAL A 24 4.93 -3.87 -3.38
N THR A 25 6.18 -3.42 -3.48
CA THR A 25 7.20 -4.03 -4.33
C THR A 25 8.43 -4.42 -3.52
N SER A 26 9.07 -5.51 -3.92
CA SER A 26 10.31 -5.98 -3.32
C SER A 26 11.47 -5.12 -3.81
N ARG A 27 12.13 -4.41 -2.89
CA ARG A 27 13.33 -3.65 -3.22
C ARG A 27 14.47 -4.61 -3.55
N PRO A 28 15.21 -4.39 -4.66
CA PRO A 28 16.43 -5.12 -4.94
C PRO A 28 17.45 -5.02 -3.78
N GLU A 29 18.16 -6.12 -3.52
CA GLU A 29 19.36 -6.08 -2.69
C GLU A 29 20.46 -5.23 -3.33
N LYS A 30 21.57 -5.01 -2.61
CA LYS A 30 22.72 -4.26 -3.15
C LYS A 30 23.21 -4.95 -4.44
N SER A 31 23.01 -4.27 -5.56
CA SER A 31 23.37 -4.73 -6.90
C SER A 31 23.80 -3.53 -7.74
N ASP A 32 24.77 -3.73 -8.62
CA ASP A 32 25.21 -2.71 -9.59
C ASP A 32 24.40 -2.79 -10.91
N ASP A 33 23.45 -3.72 -11.00
CA ASP A 33 22.57 -3.86 -12.16
C ASP A 33 21.57 -2.71 -12.25
N ARG A 34 21.88 -1.74 -13.11
CA ARG A 34 21.01 -0.59 -13.39
C ARG A 34 19.64 -0.98 -13.97
N GLY A 35 19.56 -2.08 -14.73
CA GLY A 35 18.30 -2.56 -15.30
C GLY A 35 17.34 -3.06 -14.22
N LEU A 36 17.89 -3.78 -13.23
CA LEU A 36 17.15 -4.22 -12.04
C LEU A 36 16.59 -3.03 -11.25
N TRP A 37 17.42 -2.00 -11.00
CA TRP A 37 16.99 -0.77 -10.33
C TRP A 37 15.95 0.01 -11.14
N ALA A 38 16.14 0.16 -12.45
CA ALA A 38 15.17 0.82 -13.30
C ALA A 38 13.81 0.12 -13.26
N LYS A 39 13.80 -1.23 -13.27
CA LYS A 39 12.57 -2.02 -13.11
C LYS A 39 11.88 -1.71 -11.77
N TYR A 40 12.62 -1.72 -10.67
CA TYR A 40 12.08 -1.42 -9.34
C TYR A 40 11.46 -0.02 -9.23
N TYR A 41 12.17 1.01 -9.72
CA TYR A 41 11.71 2.39 -9.62
C TYR A 41 10.50 2.66 -10.51
N TYR A 42 10.56 2.25 -11.78
CA TYR A 42 9.63 2.75 -12.80
C TYR A 42 8.49 1.80 -13.14
N PHE A 43 8.67 0.48 -12.96
CA PHE A 43 7.64 -0.48 -13.33
C PHE A 43 6.78 -0.87 -12.13
N LYS A 44 5.50 -1.11 -12.42
CA LYS A 44 4.45 -1.55 -11.49
C LYS A 44 3.56 -2.55 -12.22
N ASN A 45 2.99 -3.51 -11.51
CA ASN A 45 2.12 -4.52 -12.12
C ASN A 45 0.73 -3.94 -12.47
N ASN A 46 0.27 -2.96 -11.70
CA ASN A 46 -1.03 -2.28 -11.91
C ASN A 46 -2.19 -3.27 -12.04
N VAL A 47 -2.33 -4.17 -11.06
CA VAL A 47 -3.30 -5.27 -11.10
C VAL A 47 -4.74 -4.73 -11.07
N ALA A 48 -5.57 -5.20 -12.00
CA ALA A 48 -7.02 -5.06 -11.97
C ALA A 48 -7.61 -6.19 -11.10
N GLY A 49 -7.85 -5.89 -9.82
CA GLY A 49 -8.28 -6.87 -8.81
C GLY A 49 -7.54 -6.66 -7.49
N LYS A 50 -7.40 -7.74 -6.71
CA LYS A 50 -6.75 -7.70 -5.39
C LYS A 50 -5.25 -7.43 -5.52
N GLN A 51 -4.76 -6.45 -4.78
CA GLN A 51 -3.33 -6.16 -4.63
C GLN A 51 -3.01 -5.62 -3.23
N ASP A 52 -1.76 -5.78 -2.81
CA ASP A 52 -1.21 -5.19 -1.60
C ASP A 52 -0.66 -3.79 -1.90
N GLU A 53 -1.10 -2.82 -1.13
CA GLU A 53 -0.77 -1.40 -1.31
C GLU A 53 -0.27 -0.77 -0.02
N TRP A 54 0.67 0.15 -0.16
CA TRP A 54 1.14 1.02 0.90
C TRP A 54 0.13 2.13 1.20
N TRP A 55 -0.16 2.35 2.48
CA TRP A 55 -1.01 3.43 2.96
C TRP A 55 -0.39 4.09 4.20
N TYR A 56 -0.35 5.42 4.22
CA TYR A 56 0.15 6.21 5.36
C TYR A 56 -1.00 6.95 6.03
N HIS A 57 -1.25 6.71 7.31
CA HIS A 57 -2.36 7.32 8.05
C HIS A 57 -2.07 8.78 8.46
N ALA A 58 -2.14 9.67 7.47
CA ALA A 58 -1.65 11.04 7.56
C ALA A 58 -2.36 11.91 8.61
N THR A 59 -3.66 11.73 8.82
CA THR A 59 -4.44 12.49 9.81
C THR A 59 -4.73 11.70 11.09
N GLY A 60 -4.05 10.56 11.30
CA GLY A 60 -4.23 9.69 12.46
C GLY A 60 -2.90 9.28 13.10
N CYS A 61 -2.62 7.97 13.16
CA CYS A 61 -1.45 7.45 13.87
C CYS A 61 -0.09 7.80 13.22
N ARG A 62 -0.07 8.30 11.98
CA ARG A 62 1.15 8.61 11.22
C ARG A 62 2.08 7.41 11.04
N ASN A 63 1.51 6.20 10.96
CA ASN A 63 2.23 4.99 10.61
C ASN A 63 1.92 4.55 9.18
N TRP A 64 2.88 3.86 8.57
CA TRP A 64 2.66 3.12 7.33
C TRP A 64 2.04 1.77 7.64
N LEU A 65 1.10 1.35 6.79
CA LEU A 65 0.49 0.03 6.80
C LEU A 65 0.39 -0.49 5.38
N ILE A 66 0.18 -1.81 5.26
CA ILE A 66 -0.17 -2.46 4.01
C ILE A 66 -1.65 -2.83 4.07
N ALA A 67 -2.39 -2.50 3.01
CA ALA A 67 -3.77 -2.89 2.83
C ALA A 67 -3.92 -3.76 1.57
N THR A 68 -4.62 -4.88 1.70
CA THR A 68 -5.05 -5.68 0.54
C THR A 68 -6.37 -5.12 0.03
N ARG A 69 -6.34 -4.47 -1.13
CA ARG A 69 -7.50 -3.81 -1.75
C ARG A 69 -7.81 -4.43 -3.11
N ASP A 70 -9.08 -4.67 -3.37
CA ASP A 70 -9.57 -4.96 -4.72
C ASP A 70 -9.76 -3.63 -5.48
N THR A 71 -8.97 -3.41 -6.53
CA THR A 71 -8.95 -2.12 -7.24
C THR A 71 -10.14 -1.87 -8.16
N LEU A 72 -10.93 -2.90 -8.45
CA LEU A 72 -12.16 -2.79 -9.22
C LEU A 72 -13.33 -2.34 -8.33
N THR A 73 -13.33 -2.78 -7.07
CA THR A 73 -14.46 -2.56 -6.14
C THR A 73 -14.14 -1.61 -4.99
N ASN A 74 -12.88 -1.24 -4.79
CA ASN A 74 -12.36 -0.52 -3.62
C ASN A 74 -12.58 -1.22 -2.28
N LYS A 75 -12.91 -2.52 -2.27
CA LYS A 75 -13.04 -3.28 -1.03
C LYS A 75 -11.67 -3.60 -0.46
N VAL A 76 -11.42 -3.16 0.77
CA VAL A 76 -10.26 -3.56 1.56
C VAL A 76 -10.62 -4.82 2.34
N SER A 77 -9.81 -5.86 2.23
CA SER A 77 -10.06 -7.15 2.89
C SER A 77 -9.09 -7.47 4.04
N ASN A 78 -7.95 -6.79 4.09
CA ASN A 78 -6.94 -7.00 5.13
C ASN A 78 -6.07 -5.75 5.29
N THR A 79 -5.57 -5.52 6.50
CA THR A 79 -4.63 -4.45 6.83
C THR A 79 -3.61 -4.95 7.86
N ARG A 80 -2.35 -4.55 7.72
CA ARG A 80 -1.26 -4.92 8.64
C ARG A 80 -0.21 -3.83 8.77
N LEU A 81 0.46 -3.76 9.91
CA LEU A 81 1.67 -2.96 10.06
C LEU A 81 2.84 -3.66 9.34
N VAL A 82 3.90 -2.89 9.08
CA VAL A 82 5.12 -3.40 8.41
C VAL A 82 6.01 -4.17 9.36
N GLU A 83 5.97 -3.79 10.62
CA GLU A 83 6.79 -4.32 11.69
C GLU A 83 5.93 -5.29 12.51
N ASP A 84 5.71 -6.47 11.92
CA ASP A 84 5.40 -7.75 12.58
C ASP A 84 5.92 -8.89 11.69
#